data_AF-A0A2Z3J751-F1
#
_entry.id   AF-A0A2Z3J751-F1
#
_cell.length_a   1.000
_cell.length_b   1.000
_cell.length_c   1.000
_cell.angle_alpha   90.00
_cell.angle_beta   90.00
_cell.angle_gamma   90.00
#
_symmetry.space_group_name_H-M   'P 1'
#
loop_
_entity.id
_entity.type
_entity.pdbx_description
1 polymer ?
#
loop_
_entity_poly.entity_id
_entity_poly.type
_entity_poly.pdbx_seq_one_letter_code
_entity_poly.pdbx_strand_id
1 'polypeptide(L)' 'MPRAGVQWLLDAGELIEVMPCHRAEPMPISFVYPYRPNLWRRVRGFMDWLGPKIQAYYRLA' A
#
# COMPACT_ATOMS: atom_id res chain seq x y z
N MET A 1 0.62 3.03 12.46
CA MET A 1 -0.20 3.55 11.33
C MET A 1 0.63 3.47 10.05
N PRO A 2 0.06 3.09 8.89
CA PRO A 2 0.76 3.14 7.62
C PRO A 2 1.11 4.58 7.24
N ARG A 3 2.37 4.82 6.85
CA ARG A 3 2.88 6.16 6.53
C ARG A 3 2.12 6.84 5.38
N ALA A 4 1.69 6.08 4.38
CA ALA A 4 0.94 6.60 3.22
C ALA A 4 -0.37 7.31 3.56
N GLY A 5 -1.05 6.89 4.63
CA GLY A 5 -2.30 7.53 5.06
C GLY A 5 -2.09 8.84 5.83
N VAL A 6 -0.88 9.11 6.32
CA VAL A 6 -0.57 10.23 7.21
C VAL A 6 0.55 11.14 6.68
N GLN A 7 1.11 10.84 5.49
CA GLN A 7 2.23 11.59 4.93
C GLN A 7 1.89 13.09 4.79
N TRP A 8 0.67 13.43 4.37
CA TRP A 8 0.22 14.82 4.26
C TRP A 8 0.18 15.57 5.60
N LEU A 9 -0.11 14.88 6.72
CA LEU A 9 -0.07 15.47 8.06
C LEU A 9 1.37 15.69 8.55
N LEU A 10 2.28 14.78 8.18
CA LEU A 10 3.70 14.93 8.44
C LEU A 10 4.27 16.13 7.66
N ASP A 11 3.89 16.26 6.38
CA ASP A 11 4.32 17.36 5.51
C ASP A 11 3.75 18.71 5.98
N ALA A 12 2.51 18.72 6.49
CA ALA A 12 1.88 19.90 7.09
C ALA A 12 2.45 20.27 8.47
N GLY A 13 3.27 19.41 9.08
CA GLY A 13 3.78 19.60 10.45
C GLY A 13 2.73 19.40 11.55
N GLU A 14 1.53 18.93 11.19
CA GLU A 14 0.46 18.60 12.14
C GLU A 14 0.70 17.25 12.85
N LEU A 15 1.58 16.42 12.29
CA LEU A 15 2.06 15.18 12.88
C LEU A 15 3.59 15.16 12.94
N ILE A 16 4.13 14.62 14.04
CA ILE A 16 5.58 14.45 14.22
C ILE A 16 5.93 12.97 14.41
N GLU A 17 7.08 12.55 13.87
CA GLU A 17 7.61 11.20 14.06
C GLU A 17 8.24 11.09 15.45
N VAL A 18 7.75 10.16 16.26
CA VAL A 18 8.32 9.84 17.58
C VAL A 18 9.10 8.53 17.46
N MET A 19 10.31 8.49 18.02
CA MET A 19 11.23 7.34 17.95
C MET A 19 11.65 6.96 16.51
N PRO A 20 12.36 7.83 15.78
CA PRO A 20 12.75 7.58 14.38
C PRO A 20 13.64 6.34 14.20
N CYS A 21 14.34 5.91 15.25
CA CYS A 21 15.18 4.70 15.24
C CYS A 21 14.39 3.39 15.36
N HIS A 22 13.11 3.44 15.75
CA HIS A 22 12.27 2.27 15.97
C HIS A 22 11.12 2.23 14.96
N ARG A 23 11.47 2.00 13.70
CA ARG A 23 10.48 1.85 12.62
C ARG A 23 9.90 0.44 12.62
N ALA A 24 8.57 0.37 12.50
CA ALA A 24 7.89 -0.90 12.26
C ALA A 24 8.33 -1.49 10.92
N GLU A 25 8.46 -2.81 10.86
CA GLU A 25 8.79 -3.50 9.62
C GLU A 25 7.71 -3.29 8.54
N PRO A 26 8.07 -3.20 7.26
CA PRO A 26 7.10 -3.08 6.17
C PRO A 26 6.13 -4.26 6.15
N MET A 27 4.83 -3.98 6.11
CA MET A 27 3.80 -5.01 6.02
C MET A 27 3.52 -5.36 4.55
N PRO A 28 3.57 -6.64 4.16
CA PRO A 28 3.25 -7.04 2.79
C PRO A 28 1.76 -6.87 2.49
N ILE A 29 1.45 -6.40 1.27
CA ILE A 29 0.08 -6.24 0.76
C ILE A 29 -0.15 -7.29 -0.32
N SER A 30 -1.27 -8.01 -0.26
CA SER A 30 -1.60 -9.10 -1.18
C SER A 30 -3.01 -8.98 -1.73
N PHE A 31 -3.21 -9.35 -2.99
CA PHE A 31 -4.54 -9.55 -3.54
C PHE A 31 -5.08 -10.91 -3.11
N VAL A 32 -6.16 -10.93 -2.35
CA VAL A 32 -6.80 -12.17 -1.87
C VAL A 32 -8.01 -12.49 -2.75
N TYR A 33 -8.03 -13.68 -3.34
CA TYR A 33 -9.12 -14.17 -4.19
C TYR A 33 -9.18 -15.71 -4.15
N PRO A 34 -10.34 -16.32 -4.46
CA PRO A 34 -10.46 -17.77 -4.50
C PRO A 34 -9.55 -18.37 -5.58
N TYR A 35 -8.76 -19.38 -5.24
CA TYR A 35 -7.93 -20.07 -6.22
C TYR A 35 -8.82 -20.77 -7.26
N ARG A 36 -8.68 -20.37 -8.53
CA ARG A 36 -9.41 -20.91 -9.69
C ARG A 36 -8.41 -21.06 -10.84
N PRO A 37 -8.31 -22.23 -11.50
CA PRO A 37 -7.37 -22.46 -12.60
C PRO A 37 -7.54 -21.45 -13.76
N ASN A 38 -8.78 -21.08 -14.07
CA ASN A 38 -9.14 -20.03 -15.02
C ASN A 38 -9.62 -18.78 -14.29
N LEU A 39 -8.69 -18.04 -13.70
CA LEU A 39 -8.98 -16.71 -13.17
C LEU A 39 -9.63 -15.87 -14.27
N TRP A 40 -10.82 -15.32 -14.00
CA TRP A 40 -11.59 -14.59 -15.01
C TRP A 40 -10.79 -13.39 -15.54
N ARG A 41 -10.84 -13.16 -16.86
CA ARG A 41 -10.14 -12.04 -17.54
C ARG A 41 -10.35 -10.69 -16.86
N ARG A 42 -11.55 -10.45 -16.30
CA ARG A 42 -11.89 -9.21 -15.58
C ARG A 42 -11.08 -9.04 -14.28
N VAL A 43 -10.88 -10.10 -13.51
CA VAL A 43 -10.12 -10.04 -12.25
C VAL A 43 -8.64 -9.81 -12.53
N ARG A 44 -8.09 -10.50 -13.54
CA ARG A 44 -6.72 -10.27 -14.00
C ARG A 44 -6.52 -8.83 -14.47
N GLY A 45 -7.40 -8.34 -15.35
CA GLY A 45 -7.33 -6.95 -15.82
C GLY A 45 -7.44 -5.92 -14.68
N PHE A 46 -8.24 -6.20 -13.64
CA PHE A 46 -8.29 -5.36 -12.46
C PHE A 46 -6.98 -5.37 -11.67
N MET A 47 -6.38 -6.54 -11.45
CA MET A 47 -5.07 -6.65 -10.77
C MET A 47 -3.96 -5.94 -11.56
N ASP A 48 -3.94 -6.11 -12.88
CA ASP A 48 -2.96 -5.47 -13.77
C ASP A 48 -3.09 -3.93 -13.74
N TRP A 49 -4.32 -3.43 -13.60
CA TRP A 49 -4.59 -1.99 -13.48
C TRP A 49 -4.30 -1.43 -12.07
N LEU A 50 -4.70 -2.14 -11.02
CA LEU A 50 -4.63 -1.66 -9.64
C LEU A 50 -3.26 -1.89 -9.00
N GLY A 51 -2.60 -3.01 -9.31
CA GLY A 51 -1.31 -3.39 -8.72
C GLY A 51 -0.26 -2.27 -8.80
N PRO A 52 0.03 -1.72 -9.99
CA PRO A 52 0.98 -0.61 -10.14
C PRO A 52 0.56 0.65 -9.36
N LYS A 53 -0.74 0.94 -9.26
CA LYS A 53 -1.25 2.12 -8.52
C LYS A 53 -1.07 1.97 -7.02
N ILE A 54 -1.37 0.80 -6.49
CA ILE A 54 -1.13 0.49 -5.06
C ILE A 54 0.37 0.55 -4.77
N GLN A 55 1.22 -0.03 -5.62
CA GLN A 55 2.67 0.05 -5.43
C GLN A 55 3.19 1.49 -5.44
N ALA A 56 2.72 2.32 -6.37
CA ALA A 56 3.12 3.72 -6.44
C ALA A 56 2.68 4.49 -5.17
N TYR A 57 1.44 4.28 -4.72
CA TYR A 57 0.90 4.93 -3.52
C TYR A 57 1.71 4.62 -2.26
N TYR A 58 2.14 3.36 -2.07
CA TYR A 58 2.94 2.96 -0.91
C TYR A 58 4.45 3.21 -1.06
N ARG A 59 4.96 3.45 -2.27
CA ARG A 59 6.38 3.79 -2.50
C ARG A 59 6.67 5.27 -2.25
N LEU A 60 5.68 6.14 -2.45
CA LEU A 60 5.81 7.59 -2.30
C LEU A 60 5.61 8.08 -0.86
N ALA A 61 5.36 7.15 0.07
CA ALA A 61 5.15 7.42 1.49
C ALA A 61 6.29 6.86 2.32
#